data_AF-A0A2A4FUR4-F1
#
_entry.id   AF-A0A2A4FUR4-F1
#
_cell.length_a   1.000
_cell.length_b   1.000
_cell.length_c   1.000
_cell.angle_alpha   90.00
_cell.angle_beta   90.00
_cell.angle_gamma   90.00
#
_symmetry.space_group_name_H-M   'P 1'
#
loop_
_entity.id
_entity.type
_entity.pdbx_description
1 polymer ?
#
loop_
_entity_poly.entity_id
_entity_poly.type
_entity_poly.pdbx_seq_one_letter_code
_entity_poly.pdbx_strand_id
1 'polypeptide(L)'
;MLKTDQTIAASPPPGAAADWTIPQKWEAYGASEHATWDKLFARQTAMLPGRVVPAFLEGVALAGLDRPGIPNFEELSERLMKATGWQVLAVPGLVPEDVFFDHLAHRRFVAGSFIRRPDQLDYLQEPDVFHDVFGHVPLLAHPIFADYMQAYGQGGLRALEKGAIDRLARLYWYTVEFGLIRDGDGCKLYGAGIVSSYGESIFALDDPSPNRIGFDLKRVMRTRYRIDDYQQNYFVIDSFDDLLRQTIETDFAPLYREIAEQPDYEPGEIAPGDVVLTPGTQAYARQKAGQLSPAQ
;
A
#
# COMPACT_ATOMS: atom_id res chain seq x y z
N MET A 1 3.08 -1.49 7.96
CA MET A 1 3.72 -0.30 8.59
C MET A 1 2.71 0.85 8.66
N LEU A 2 1.65 0.62 9.44
CA LEU A 2 0.63 1.58 9.80
C LEU A 2 0.81 1.76 11.31
N LYS A 3 1.07 2.97 11.80
CA LYS A 3 1.02 3.23 13.24
C LYS A 3 -0.47 3.25 13.64
N THR A 4 -1.07 2.08 13.73
CA THR A 4 -2.38 1.89 14.33
C THR A 4 -2.22 1.95 15.86
N ASP A 5 -3.25 2.37 16.59
CA ASP A 5 -3.28 2.27 18.06
C ASP A 5 -3.26 0.81 18.57
N GLN A 6 -3.22 -0.19 17.68
CA GLN A 6 -3.05 -1.59 18.04
C GLN A 6 -1.63 -1.87 18.54
N THR A 7 -1.55 -2.38 19.77
CA THR A 7 -0.30 -2.89 20.33
C THR A 7 -0.01 -4.25 19.71
N ILE A 8 1.02 -4.36 18.87
CA ILE A 8 1.49 -5.65 18.35
C ILE A 8 2.00 -6.46 19.55
N ALA A 9 1.57 -7.72 19.65
CA ALA A 9 1.98 -8.59 20.75
C ALA A 9 3.50 -8.84 20.72
N ALA A 10 4.11 -9.02 21.89
CA ALA A 10 5.55 -9.25 22.00
C ALA A 10 6.01 -10.63 21.47
N SER A 11 5.07 -11.53 21.22
CA SER A 11 5.31 -12.87 20.66
C SER A 11 4.13 -13.28 19.76
N PRO A 12 4.35 -14.21 18.82
CA PRO A 12 3.26 -14.76 18.01
C PRO A 12 2.11 -15.29 18.90
N PRO A 13 0.84 -15.11 18.50
CA PRO A 13 -0.28 -15.64 19.26
C PRO A 13 -0.32 -17.19 19.23
N PRO A 14 -1.03 -17.84 20.16
CA PRO A 14 -1.16 -19.30 20.18
C PRO A 14 -1.63 -19.86 18.84
N GLY A 15 -0.87 -20.81 18.27
CA GLY A 15 -1.17 -21.45 16.99
C GLY A 15 -0.52 -20.78 15.77
N ALA A 16 0.13 -19.63 15.93
CA ALA A 16 1.00 -19.05 14.91
C ALA A 16 2.40 -19.68 14.93
N ALA A 17 3.05 -19.72 13.77
CA ALA A 17 4.44 -20.09 13.64
C ALA A 17 5.39 -19.00 14.15
N ALA A 18 6.70 -19.29 14.21
CA ALA A 18 7.72 -18.36 14.69
C ALA A 18 7.81 -17.09 13.82
N ASP A 19 7.50 -17.21 12.53
CA ASP A 19 7.41 -16.10 11.57
C ASP A 19 6.01 -15.48 11.52
N TRP A 20 5.18 -15.70 12.54
CA TRP A 20 3.80 -15.18 12.67
C TRP A 20 2.78 -15.74 11.67
N THR A 21 3.18 -16.62 10.77
CA THR A 21 2.25 -17.22 9.81
C THR A 21 1.25 -18.14 10.51
N ILE A 22 0.03 -18.17 9.96
CA ILE A 22 -1.05 -19.06 10.39
C ILE A 22 -1.65 -19.77 9.18
N PRO A 23 -2.31 -20.93 9.34
CA PRO A 23 -3.16 -21.46 8.29
C PRO A 23 -4.29 -20.48 7.98
N GLN A 24 -4.55 -20.20 6.71
CA GLN A 24 -5.65 -19.30 6.30
C GLN A 24 -7.02 -19.81 6.80
N LYS A 25 -7.20 -21.13 6.89
CA LYS A 25 -8.47 -21.80 7.19
C LYS A 25 -9.59 -21.34 6.26
N TRP A 26 -9.35 -21.38 4.95
CA TRP A 26 -10.26 -20.89 3.92
C TRP A 26 -11.70 -21.44 4.06
N GLU A 27 -11.85 -22.72 4.39
CA GLU A 27 -13.15 -23.38 4.63
C GLU A 27 -13.96 -22.81 5.81
N ALA A 28 -13.34 -21.97 6.66
CA ALA A 28 -14.01 -21.33 7.78
C ALA A 28 -14.73 -20.03 7.39
N TYR A 29 -14.46 -19.47 6.20
CA TYR A 29 -15.17 -18.29 5.72
C TYR A 29 -16.64 -18.63 5.44
N GLY A 30 -17.53 -17.82 6.00
CA GLY A 30 -18.96 -17.94 5.80
C GLY A 30 -19.41 -17.36 4.46
N ALA A 31 -20.60 -17.75 4.02
CA ALA A 31 -21.22 -17.21 2.80
C ALA A 31 -21.33 -15.67 2.79
N SER A 32 -21.54 -15.04 3.96
CA SER A 32 -21.59 -13.59 4.08
C SER A 32 -20.24 -12.91 3.85
N GLU A 33 -19.15 -13.57 4.20
CA GLU A 33 -17.77 -13.06 4.01
C GLU A 33 -17.38 -13.15 2.54
N HIS A 34 -17.65 -14.29 1.87
CA HIS A 34 -17.48 -14.41 0.42
C HIS A 34 -18.35 -13.40 -0.35
N ALA A 35 -19.62 -13.21 0.04
CA ALA A 35 -20.48 -12.22 -0.60
C ALA A 35 -19.99 -10.78 -0.40
N THR A 36 -19.33 -10.50 0.73
CA THR A 36 -18.71 -9.19 0.99
C THR A 36 -17.53 -8.96 0.05
N TRP A 37 -16.68 -9.98 -0.12
CA TRP A 37 -15.60 -9.94 -1.12
C TRP A 37 -16.14 -9.66 -2.51
N ASP A 38 -17.14 -10.41 -2.97
CA ASP A 38 -17.73 -10.26 -4.30
C ASP A 38 -18.29 -8.86 -4.54
N LYS A 39 -18.95 -8.28 -3.53
CA LYS A 39 -19.49 -6.92 -3.62
C LYS A 39 -18.38 -5.88 -3.74
N LEU A 40 -17.31 -6.02 -2.96
CA LEU A 40 -16.15 -5.11 -3.02
C LEU A 40 -15.42 -5.26 -4.36
N PHE A 41 -15.19 -6.49 -4.79
CA PHE A 41 -14.53 -6.81 -6.07
C PHE A 41 -15.31 -6.25 -7.26
N ALA A 42 -16.62 -6.49 -7.33
CA ALA A 42 -17.48 -5.99 -8.40
C ALA A 42 -17.49 -4.45 -8.45
N ARG A 43 -17.54 -3.79 -7.28
CA ARG A 43 -17.48 -2.32 -7.21
C ARG A 43 -16.16 -1.79 -7.77
N GLN A 44 -15.03 -2.37 -7.37
CA GLN A 44 -13.72 -1.88 -7.81
C GLN A 44 -13.42 -2.21 -9.27
N THR A 45 -13.71 -3.43 -9.72
CA THR A 45 -13.46 -3.83 -11.11
C THR A 45 -14.35 -3.13 -12.13
N ALA A 46 -15.51 -2.59 -11.72
CA ALA A 46 -16.31 -1.69 -12.54
C ALA A 46 -15.69 -0.28 -12.66
N MET A 47 -14.95 0.18 -11.65
CA MET A 47 -14.41 1.55 -11.56
C MET A 47 -12.99 1.67 -12.11
N LEU A 48 -12.12 0.69 -11.82
CA LEU A 48 -10.69 0.75 -12.11
C LEU A 48 -10.29 0.76 -13.61
N PRO A 49 -11.04 0.16 -14.57
CA PRO A 49 -10.68 0.19 -15.98
C PRO A 49 -10.48 1.62 -16.50
N GLY A 50 -9.33 1.87 -17.11
CA GLY A 50 -8.93 3.22 -17.58
C GLY A 50 -8.30 4.11 -16.51
N ARG A 51 -8.43 3.77 -15.21
CA ARG A 51 -7.87 4.54 -14.08
C ARG A 51 -6.62 3.91 -13.48
N VAL A 52 -6.57 2.58 -13.42
CA VAL A 52 -5.42 1.82 -12.89
C VAL A 52 -4.44 1.44 -13.99
N VAL A 53 -3.18 1.21 -13.62
CA VAL A 53 -2.19 0.63 -14.56
C VAL A 53 -2.67 -0.70 -15.14
N PRO A 54 -2.43 -0.97 -16.44
CA PRO A 54 -2.83 -2.23 -17.06
C PRO A 54 -2.32 -3.48 -16.32
N ALA A 55 -1.06 -3.42 -15.84
CA ALA A 55 -0.42 -4.48 -15.08
C ALA A 55 -1.22 -4.92 -13.84
N PHE A 56 -1.97 -4.01 -13.20
CA PHE A 56 -2.82 -4.37 -12.07
C PHE A 56 -3.98 -5.29 -12.50
N LEU A 57 -4.69 -4.95 -13.58
CA LEU A 57 -5.83 -5.76 -14.07
C LEU A 57 -5.36 -7.11 -14.64
N GLU A 58 -4.20 -7.12 -15.29
CA GLU A 58 -3.54 -8.37 -15.72
C GLU A 58 -3.18 -9.24 -14.51
N GLY A 59 -2.66 -8.62 -13.45
CA GLY A 59 -2.38 -9.26 -12.17
C GLY A 59 -3.60 -9.86 -11.50
N VAL A 60 -4.74 -9.14 -11.51
CA VAL A 60 -6.04 -9.63 -10.99
C VAL A 60 -6.43 -10.93 -11.68
N ALA A 61 -6.34 -10.98 -13.01
CA ALA A 61 -6.66 -12.17 -13.79
C ALA A 61 -5.65 -13.31 -13.55
N LEU A 62 -4.34 -13.01 -13.49
CA LEU A 62 -3.30 -14.01 -13.25
C LEU A 62 -3.45 -14.68 -11.88
N ALA A 63 -3.71 -13.86 -10.86
CA ALA A 63 -3.95 -14.27 -9.48
C ALA A 63 -5.28 -15.05 -9.31
N GLY A 64 -6.18 -15.03 -10.30
CA GLY A 64 -7.47 -15.72 -10.25
C GLY A 64 -8.44 -15.08 -9.27
N LEU A 65 -8.34 -13.77 -9.05
CA LEU A 65 -9.20 -13.02 -8.13
C LEU A 65 -10.60 -12.74 -8.72
N ASP A 66 -10.79 -13.02 -10.00
CA ASP A 66 -12.07 -12.93 -10.72
C ASP A 66 -13.04 -14.07 -10.37
N ARG A 67 -12.55 -15.09 -9.66
CA ARG A 67 -13.39 -16.16 -9.11
C ARG A 67 -14.23 -15.63 -7.94
N PRO A 68 -15.50 -16.08 -7.80
CA PRO A 68 -16.33 -15.68 -6.67
C PRO A 68 -15.74 -16.08 -5.31
N GLY A 69 -15.88 -15.17 -4.35
CA GLY A 69 -15.50 -15.32 -2.95
C GLY A 69 -14.05 -14.94 -2.64
N ILE A 70 -13.74 -14.89 -1.34
CA ILE A 70 -12.37 -14.69 -0.83
C ILE A 70 -11.42 -15.73 -1.47
N PRO A 71 -10.26 -15.32 -2.03
CA PRO A 71 -9.30 -16.23 -2.65
C PRO A 71 -8.69 -17.22 -1.66
N ASN A 72 -8.48 -18.46 -2.13
CA ASN A 72 -7.65 -19.44 -1.42
C ASN A 72 -6.17 -19.09 -1.63
N PHE A 73 -5.42 -18.90 -0.53
CA PHE A 73 -4.03 -18.45 -0.59
C PHE A 73 -3.08 -19.50 -1.16
N GLU A 74 -3.37 -20.78 -1.04
CA GLU A 74 -2.55 -21.85 -1.62
C GLU A 74 -2.65 -21.77 -3.16
N GLU A 75 -3.86 -21.74 -3.70
CA GLU A 75 -4.08 -21.63 -5.15
C GLU A 75 -3.54 -20.32 -5.74
N LEU A 76 -3.75 -19.21 -5.03
CA LEU A 76 -3.22 -17.90 -5.38
C LEU A 76 -1.68 -17.92 -5.42
N SER A 77 -1.06 -18.50 -4.39
CA SER A 77 0.39 -18.60 -4.27
C SER A 77 0.98 -19.49 -5.35
N GLU A 78 0.34 -20.61 -5.72
CA GLU A 78 0.81 -21.44 -6.82
C GLU A 78 0.92 -20.68 -8.16
N ARG A 79 -0.01 -19.75 -8.41
CA ARG A 79 -0.02 -18.90 -9.62
C ARG A 79 1.09 -17.87 -9.57
N LEU A 80 1.23 -17.16 -8.44
CA LEU A 80 2.27 -16.13 -8.27
C LEU A 80 3.68 -16.72 -8.24
N MET A 81 3.86 -17.90 -7.63
CA MET A 81 5.15 -18.59 -7.60
C MET A 81 5.65 -18.91 -9.01
N LYS A 82 4.75 -19.28 -9.92
CA LYS A 82 5.09 -19.53 -11.34
C LYS A 82 5.41 -18.24 -12.10
N ALA A 83 4.79 -17.11 -11.74
CA ALA A 83 4.97 -15.84 -12.43
C ALA A 83 6.24 -15.09 -11.97
N THR A 84 6.41 -14.94 -10.66
CA THR A 84 7.45 -14.09 -10.07
C THR A 84 8.13 -14.71 -8.84
N GLY A 85 7.79 -15.94 -8.46
CA GLY A 85 8.34 -16.58 -7.26
C GLY A 85 7.81 -16.00 -5.95
N TRP A 86 6.71 -15.24 -6.00
CA TRP A 86 6.03 -14.70 -4.84
C TRP A 86 4.93 -15.63 -4.34
N GLN A 87 4.65 -15.59 -3.04
CA GLN A 87 3.52 -16.27 -2.41
C GLN A 87 2.84 -15.38 -1.39
N VAL A 88 1.59 -15.69 -1.06
CA VAL A 88 0.78 -15.00 -0.05
C VAL A 88 0.58 -15.92 1.15
N LEU A 89 0.88 -15.41 2.34
CA LEU A 89 0.75 -16.14 3.60
C LEU A 89 -0.21 -15.43 4.53
N ALA A 90 -1.03 -16.20 5.24
CA ALA A 90 -1.96 -15.65 6.21
C ALA A 90 -1.25 -15.31 7.52
N VAL A 91 -1.59 -14.16 8.09
CA VAL A 91 -1.15 -13.70 9.42
C VAL A 91 -2.38 -13.31 10.24
N PRO A 92 -2.31 -13.33 11.58
CA PRO A 92 -3.45 -13.00 12.45
C PRO A 92 -3.89 -11.54 12.37
N GLY A 93 -3.11 -10.67 11.73
CA GLY A 93 -3.33 -9.23 11.63
C GLY A 93 -1.98 -8.54 11.40
N LEU A 94 -1.74 -7.43 12.10
CA LEU A 94 -0.44 -6.75 12.06
C LEU A 94 0.66 -7.63 12.65
N VAL A 95 1.82 -7.66 11.98
CA VAL A 95 3.03 -8.35 12.42
C VAL A 95 4.14 -7.35 12.74
N PRO A 96 5.12 -7.72 13.59
CA PRO A 96 6.30 -6.92 13.83
C PRO A 96 7.03 -6.51 12.54
N GLU A 97 7.70 -5.37 12.56
CA GLU A 97 8.35 -4.80 11.37
C GLU A 97 9.47 -5.69 10.82
N ASP A 98 10.29 -6.26 11.70
CA ASP A 98 11.35 -7.22 11.33
C ASP A 98 10.78 -8.45 10.63
N VAL A 99 9.68 -9.00 11.13
CA VAL A 99 8.95 -10.11 10.52
C VAL A 99 8.40 -9.71 9.15
N PHE A 100 7.73 -8.55 9.05
CA PHE A 100 7.21 -8.05 7.78
C PHE A 100 8.30 -7.90 6.71
N PHE A 101 9.43 -7.28 7.07
CA PHE A 101 10.54 -7.07 6.15
C PHE A 101 11.23 -8.39 5.76
N ASP A 102 11.38 -9.34 6.69
CA ASP A 102 11.92 -10.66 6.37
C ASP A 102 11.05 -11.39 5.36
N HIS A 103 9.72 -11.35 5.52
CA HIS A 103 8.79 -11.93 4.55
C HIS A 103 8.98 -11.31 3.16
N LEU A 104 8.95 -9.98 3.04
CA LEU A 104 9.14 -9.31 1.74
C LEU A 104 10.51 -9.62 1.12
N ALA A 105 11.59 -9.64 1.92
CA ALA A 105 12.94 -9.93 1.44
C ALA A 105 13.06 -11.32 0.79
N HIS A 106 12.17 -12.24 1.18
CA HIS A 106 12.10 -13.61 0.67
C HIS A 106 10.85 -13.88 -0.18
N ARG A 107 10.26 -12.84 -0.80
CA ARG A 107 9.11 -12.95 -1.71
C ARG A 107 7.87 -13.61 -1.08
N ARG A 108 7.66 -13.37 0.21
CA ARG A 108 6.45 -13.74 0.94
C ARG A 108 5.68 -12.46 1.25
N PHE A 109 4.46 -12.33 0.76
CA PHE A 109 3.56 -11.25 1.17
C PHE A 109 2.64 -11.77 2.27
N VAL A 110 2.57 -11.07 3.40
CA VAL A 110 1.70 -11.44 4.51
C VAL A 110 0.40 -10.67 4.44
N ALA A 111 -0.73 -11.36 4.61
CA ALA A 111 -2.06 -10.78 4.53
C ALA A 111 -2.94 -11.23 5.72
N GLY A 112 -3.76 -10.31 6.24
CA GLY A 112 -4.75 -10.62 7.26
C GLY A 112 -5.79 -11.63 6.76
N SER A 113 -6.21 -12.56 7.62
CA SER A 113 -7.16 -13.62 7.28
C SER A 113 -8.61 -13.31 7.64
N PHE A 114 -9.04 -12.05 7.64
CA PHE A 114 -10.42 -11.63 7.93
C PHE A 114 -10.90 -10.62 6.89
N ILE A 115 -12.22 -10.52 6.70
CA ILE A 115 -12.82 -9.50 5.84
C ILE A 115 -13.66 -8.52 6.67
N ARG A 116 -13.69 -7.25 6.27
CA ARG A 116 -14.56 -6.24 6.88
C ARG A 116 -16.03 -6.67 6.83
N ARG A 117 -16.83 -6.17 7.77
CA ARG A 117 -18.26 -6.46 7.80
C ARG A 117 -19.04 -5.69 6.72
N PRO A 118 -20.24 -6.16 6.34
CA PRO A 118 -21.09 -5.47 5.37
C PRO A 118 -21.48 -4.02 5.73
N ASP A 119 -21.47 -3.65 7.01
CA ASP A 119 -21.71 -2.28 7.49
C ASP A 119 -20.48 -1.37 7.39
N GLN A 120 -19.32 -1.91 7.00
CA GLN A 120 -18.02 -1.22 6.95
C GLN A 120 -17.43 -1.18 5.54
N LEU A 121 -18.24 -1.38 4.49
CA LEU A 121 -17.76 -1.51 3.10
C LEU A 121 -16.98 -0.28 2.59
N ASP A 122 -17.32 0.90 3.08
CA ASP A 122 -16.74 2.15 2.59
C ASP A 122 -15.46 2.53 3.32
N TYR A 123 -15.28 2.08 4.57
CA TYR A 123 -14.07 2.35 5.35
C TYR A 123 -13.88 1.34 6.47
N LEU A 124 -12.65 0.84 6.58
CA LEU A 124 -12.15 0.11 7.74
C LEU A 124 -10.73 0.63 8.01
N GLN A 125 -10.44 0.96 9.27
CA GLN A 125 -9.12 1.47 9.67
C GLN A 125 -8.04 0.37 9.61
N GLU A 126 -8.43 -0.87 9.86
CA GLU A 126 -7.54 -2.03 9.84
C GLU A 126 -7.45 -2.61 8.41
N PRO A 127 -6.26 -3.01 7.94
CA PRO A 127 -6.14 -3.72 6.68
C PRO A 127 -6.79 -5.10 6.80
N ASP A 128 -7.81 -5.35 5.99
CA ASP A 128 -8.46 -6.65 5.87
C ASP A 128 -7.95 -7.41 4.64
N VAL A 129 -8.40 -8.66 4.48
CA VAL A 129 -8.03 -9.52 3.34
C VAL A 129 -8.31 -8.86 1.99
N PHE A 130 -9.35 -8.02 1.89
CA PHE A 130 -9.64 -7.31 0.64
C PHE A 130 -8.57 -6.27 0.35
N HIS A 131 -8.21 -5.42 1.32
CA HIS A 131 -7.11 -4.47 1.14
C HIS A 131 -5.79 -5.19 0.82
N ASP A 132 -5.39 -6.16 1.63
CA ASP A 132 -4.10 -6.85 1.47
C ASP A 132 -4.04 -7.62 0.14
N VAL A 133 -5.07 -8.41 -0.18
CA VAL A 133 -5.04 -9.31 -1.34
C VAL A 133 -5.47 -8.61 -2.61
N PHE A 134 -6.60 -7.90 -2.64
CA PHE A 134 -7.01 -7.19 -3.86
C PHE A 134 -6.10 -5.97 -4.13
N GLY A 135 -5.66 -5.27 -3.07
CA GLY A 135 -4.84 -4.06 -3.21
C GLY A 135 -3.40 -4.33 -3.63
N HIS A 136 -2.70 -5.24 -2.95
CA HIS A 136 -1.25 -5.40 -3.16
C HIS A 136 -0.90 -6.53 -4.13
N VAL A 137 -1.58 -7.67 -4.03
CA VAL A 137 -1.15 -8.91 -4.69
C VAL A 137 -1.14 -8.83 -6.23
N PRO A 138 -2.08 -8.16 -6.92
CA PRO A 138 -2.05 -8.10 -8.38
C PRO A 138 -0.72 -7.59 -8.95
N LEU A 139 -0.11 -6.57 -8.35
CA LEU A 139 1.16 -6.04 -8.84
C LEU A 139 2.37 -6.92 -8.50
N LEU A 140 2.24 -7.88 -7.57
CA LEU A 140 3.29 -8.89 -7.35
C LEU A 140 3.42 -9.87 -8.53
N ALA A 141 2.45 -9.90 -9.44
CA ALA A 141 2.56 -10.61 -10.72
C ALA A 141 3.43 -9.84 -11.75
N HIS A 142 3.67 -8.54 -11.55
CA HIS A 142 4.52 -7.74 -12.43
C HIS A 142 5.99 -7.83 -11.99
N PRO A 143 6.91 -8.35 -12.82
CA PRO A 143 8.26 -8.73 -12.37
C PRO A 143 9.06 -7.57 -11.76
N ILE A 144 9.00 -6.38 -12.35
CA ILE A 144 9.73 -5.20 -11.85
C ILE A 144 9.17 -4.73 -10.50
N PHE A 145 7.85 -4.79 -10.32
CA PHE A 145 7.23 -4.36 -9.06
C PHE A 145 7.46 -5.41 -7.96
N ALA A 146 7.41 -6.68 -8.33
CA ALA A 146 7.78 -7.81 -7.48
C ALA A 146 9.24 -7.71 -6.99
N ASP A 147 10.17 -7.34 -7.87
CA ASP A 147 11.57 -7.11 -7.49
C ASP A 147 11.72 -5.86 -6.61
N TYR A 148 10.94 -4.80 -6.85
CA TYR A 148 10.92 -3.61 -5.98
C TYR A 148 10.45 -3.96 -4.57
N MET A 149 9.37 -4.73 -4.44
CA MET A 149 8.86 -5.18 -3.13
C MET A 149 9.90 -6.03 -2.38
N GLN A 150 10.66 -6.86 -3.10
CA GLN A 150 11.74 -7.64 -2.49
C GLN A 150 12.90 -6.76 -2.03
N ALA A 151 13.35 -5.82 -2.88
CA ALA A 151 14.40 -4.87 -2.57
C ALA A 151 14.02 -3.99 -1.38
N TYR A 152 12.75 -3.58 -1.29
CA TYR A 152 12.20 -2.87 -0.15
C TYR A 152 12.28 -3.69 1.14
N GLY A 153 11.90 -4.97 1.12
CA GLY A 153 12.06 -5.89 2.26
C GLY A 153 13.51 -5.99 2.75
N GLN A 154 14.45 -6.20 1.82
CA GLN A 154 15.89 -6.25 2.11
C GLN A 154 16.43 -4.89 2.62
N GLY A 155 15.89 -3.78 2.14
CA GLY A 155 16.16 -2.44 2.64
C GLY A 155 15.68 -2.23 4.07
N GLY A 156 14.48 -2.74 4.39
CA GLY A 156 13.89 -2.70 5.73
C GLY A 156 14.74 -3.34 6.81
N LEU A 157 15.26 -4.55 6.54
CA LEU A 157 16.18 -5.23 7.45
C LEU A 157 17.44 -4.40 7.75
N ARG A 158 18.00 -3.74 6.73
CA ARG A 158 19.16 -2.84 6.91
C ARG A 158 18.80 -1.54 7.62
N ALA A 159 17.57 -1.04 7.47
CA ALA A 159 17.12 0.19 8.12
C ALA A 159 16.79 -0.01 9.60
N LEU A 160 16.34 -1.22 10.00
CA LEU A 160 16.17 -1.60 11.41
C LEU A 160 17.47 -1.39 12.19
N GLU A 161 18.58 -1.87 11.65
CA GLU A 161 19.91 -1.72 12.24
C GLU A 161 20.35 -0.25 12.36
N LYS A 162 19.78 0.65 11.55
CA LYS A 162 20.16 2.07 11.45
C LYS A 162 19.15 3.00 12.12
N GLY A 163 18.07 2.49 12.70
CA GLY A 163 17.00 3.31 13.28
C GLY A 163 16.29 4.22 12.26
N ALA A 164 16.27 3.85 10.98
CA ALA A 164 15.73 4.66 9.88
C ALA A 164 14.34 4.18 9.40
N ILE A 165 13.68 3.37 10.21
CA ILE A 165 12.42 2.69 9.89
C ILE A 165 11.31 3.67 9.51
N ASP A 166 11.11 4.74 10.29
CA ASP A 166 10.12 5.77 9.98
C ASP A 166 10.30 6.40 8.57
N ARG A 167 11.52 6.40 8.03
CA ARG A 167 11.83 6.91 6.67
C ARG A 167 11.39 5.93 5.60
N LEU A 168 11.62 4.63 5.79
CA LEU A 168 11.11 3.60 4.90
C LEU A 168 9.59 3.47 4.95
N ALA A 169 8.97 3.66 6.11
CA ALA A 169 7.50 3.76 6.24
C ALA A 169 6.91 4.73 5.23
N ARG A 170 7.49 5.92 5.15
CA ARG A 170 7.03 6.98 4.25
C ARG A 170 7.24 6.61 2.79
N LEU A 171 8.36 5.95 2.48
CA LEU A 171 8.58 5.41 1.14
C LEU A 171 7.49 4.40 0.76
N TYR A 172 7.22 3.41 1.62
CA TYR A 172 6.17 2.42 1.39
C TYR A 172 4.79 3.08 1.26
N TRP A 173 4.47 4.01 2.15
CA TRP A 173 3.21 4.75 2.16
C TRP A 173 2.98 5.48 0.83
N TYR A 174 3.95 6.27 0.39
CA TYR A 174 3.81 7.10 -0.81
C TYR A 174 4.12 6.37 -2.11
N THR A 175 4.41 5.06 -2.06
CA THR A 175 4.58 4.22 -3.24
C THR A 175 3.59 3.07 -3.22
N VAL A 176 3.84 2.05 -2.42
CA VAL A 176 3.07 0.82 -2.37
C VAL A 176 1.61 1.07 -1.94
N GLU A 177 1.36 1.98 -1.00
CA GLU A 177 -0.01 2.24 -0.52
C GLU A 177 -0.74 3.31 -1.33
N PHE A 178 -0.10 4.47 -1.55
CA PHE A 178 -0.72 5.66 -2.15
C PHE A 178 0.09 6.25 -3.32
N GLY A 179 0.82 5.40 -4.04
CA GLY A 179 1.56 5.81 -5.23
C GLY A 179 0.67 5.96 -6.46
N LEU A 180 1.02 6.95 -7.28
CA LEU A 180 0.51 7.13 -8.64
C LEU A 180 1.66 6.97 -9.63
N ILE A 181 1.33 6.69 -10.89
CA ILE A 181 2.31 6.51 -11.96
C ILE A 181 1.91 7.34 -13.18
N ARG A 182 2.90 7.95 -13.83
CA ARG A 182 2.69 8.81 -14.99
C ARG A 182 2.07 8.03 -16.15
N ASP A 183 1.12 8.66 -16.82
CA ASP A 183 0.50 8.14 -18.05
C ASP A 183 0.25 9.31 -19.02
N GLY A 184 1.22 9.57 -19.90
CA GLY A 184 1.22 10.78 -20.73
C GLY A 184 1.21 12.06 -19.89
N ASP A 185 0.24 12.94 -20.16
CA ASP A 185 -0.01 14.17 -19.38
C ASP A 185 -0.81 13.91 -18.08
N GLY A 186 -1.28 12.68 -17.89
CA GLY A 186 -2.07 12.26 -16.73
C GLY A 186 -1.31 11.31 -15.79
N CYS A 187 -2.08 10.65 -14.93
CA CYS A 187 -1.57 9.63 -14.03
C CYS A 187 -2.58 8.48 -13.87
N LYS A 188 -2.05 7.32 -13.50
CA LYS A 188 -2.82 6.12 -13.18
C LYS A 188 -2.58 5.69 -11.73
N LEU A 189 -3.53 4.92 -11.22
CA LEU A 189 -3.46 4.30 -9.90
C LEU A 189 -2.53 3.08 -9.93
N TYR A 190 -1.78 2.88 -8.85
CA TYR A 190 -1.14 1.60 -8.56
C TYR A 190 -1.06 1.29 -7.05
N GLY A 191 -1.10 2.32 -6.19
CA GLY A 191 -1.09 2.13 -4.74
C GLY A 191 -2.26 1.30 -4.21
N ALA A 192 -1.96 0.33 -3.35
CA ALA A 192 -2.91 -0.63 -2.81
C ALA A 192 -4.03 0.00 -1.98
N GLY A 193 -3.69 0.97 -1.13
CA GLY A 193 -4.64 1.78 -0.37
C GLY A 193 -5.61 2.56 -1.27
N ILE A 194 -5.16 2.95 -2.47
CA ILE A 194 -6.01 3.64 -3.44
C ILE A 194 -6.93 2.63 -4.14
N VAL A 195 -6.39 1.60 -4.78
CA VAL A 195 -7.17 0.67 -5.62
C VAL A 195 -8.17 -0.17 -4.82
N SER A 196 -7.90 -0.40 -3.53
CA SER A 196 -8.83 -1.08 -2.61
C SER A 196 -9.88 -0.13 -2.02
N SER A 197 -9.73 1.20 -2.15
CA SER A 197 -10.67 2.21 -1.65
C SER A 197 -11.38 2.94 -2.79
N TYR A 198 -12.71 2.82 -2.84
CA TYR A 198 -13.51 3.46 -3.89
C TYR A 198 -13.42 4.99 -3.81
N GLY A 199 -13.50 5.55 -2.59
CA GLY A 199 -13.40 6.98 -2.35
C GLY A 199 -12.02 7.54 -2.69
N GLU A 200 -10.96 6.87 -2.25
CA GLU A 200 -9.58 7.30 -2.52
C GLU A 200 -9.27 7.23 -4.01
N SER A 201 -9.74 6.20 -4.73
CA SER A 201 -9.52 6.07 -6.18
C SER A 201 -10.09 7.23 -6.98
N ILE A 202 -11.27 7.72 -6.59
CA ILE A 202 -11.88 8.91 -7.22
C ILE A 202 -11.12 10.16 -6.77
N PHE A 203 -10.87 10.32 -5.47
CA PHE A 203 -10.22 11.51 -4.92
C PHE A 203 -8.82 11.72 -5.50
N ALA A 204 -8.04 10.64 -5.62
CA ALA A 204 -6.66 10.67 -6.12
C ALA A 204 -6.53 11.14 -7.58
N LEU A 205 -7.56 10.96 -8.42
CA LEU A 205 -7.52 11.33 -9.85
C LEU A 205 -8.43 12.52 -10.21
N ASP A 206 -9.64 12.56 -9.66
CA ASP A 206 -10.70 13.42 -10.15
C ASP A 206 -10.86 14.69 -9.30
N ASP A 207 -10.54 14.63 -8.00
CA ASP A 207 -10.67 15.78 -7.11
C ASP A 207 -9.52 16.78 -7.36
N PRO A 208 -9.79 18.10 -7.34
CA PRO A 208 -8.76 19.13 -7.47
C PRO A 208 -8.03 19.43 -6.14
N SER A 209 -8.43 18.84 -5.02
CA SER A 209 -7.83 19.09 -3.70
C SER A 209 -6.39 18.59 -3.55
N PRO A 210 -6.03 17.34 -3.90
CA PRO A 210 -4.71 16.83 -3.59
C PRO A 210 -3.62 17.36 -4.50
N ASN A 211 -2.40 17.46 -3.96
CA ASN A 211 -1.21 17.69 -4.76
C ASN A 211 -0.80 16.39 -5.45
N ARG A 212 -0.40 16.49 -6.72
CA ARG A 212 0.28 15.40 -7.44
C ARG A 212 1.70 15.87 -7.75
N ILE A 213 2.68 15.21 -7.15
CA ILE A 213 4.08 15.65 -7.12
C ILE A 213 4.93 14.54 -7.72
N GLY A 214 5.88 14.88 -8.60
CA GLY A 214 6.84 13.91 -9.13
C GLY A 214 7.62 13.23 -8.01
N PHE A 215 7.86 11.93 -8.14
CA PHE A 215 8.57 11.16 -7.14
C PHE A 215 10.02 11.65 -6.98
N ASP A 216 10.39 11.95 -5.75
CA ASP A 216 11.77 12.15 -5.32
C ASP A 216 12.00 11.40 -4.00
N LEU A 217 13.02 10.56 -3.96
CA LEU A 217 13.26 9.65 -2.85
C LEU A 217 13.48 10.38 -1.51
N LYS A 218 14.25 11.48 -1.51
CA LYS A 218 14.56 12.27 -0.30
C LYS A 218 13.32 13.00 0.21
N ARG A 219 12.60 13.63 -0.71
CA ARG A 219 11.34 14.34 -0.47
C ARG A 219 10.32 13.39 0.15
N VAL A 220 10.12 12.21 -0.44
CA VAL A 220 9.19 11.18 0.06
C VAL A 220 9.57 10.73 1.47
N MET A 221 10.83 10.36 1.70
CA MET A 221 11.30 9.93 3.03
C MET A 221 11.22 11.01 4.11
N ARG A 222 11.08 12.27 3.71
CA ARG A 222 10.88 13.42 4.61
C ARG A 222 9.43 13.88 4.73
N THR A 223 8.48 13.25 4.04
CA THR A 223 7.06 13.63 4.10
C THR A 223 6.32 12.84 5.16
N ARG A 224 5.68 13.53 6.12
CA ARG A 224 4.73 12.92 7.05
C ARG A 224 3.41 12.61 6.32
N TYR A 225 2.71 11.58 6.78
CA TYR A 225 1.42 11.16 6.22
C TYR A 225 0.34 11.02 7.30
N ARG A 226 -0.92 10.98 6.87
CA ARG A 226 -2.08 10.70 7.73
C ARG A 226 -2.72 9.39 7.30
N ILE A 227 -3.16 8.61 8.29
CA ILE A 227 -3.73 7.27 8.08
C ILE A 227 -5.26 7.24 8.16
N ASP A 228 -5.86 8.32 8.66
CA ASP A 228 -7.27 8.46 9.02
C ASP A 228 -8.04 9.39 8.05
N ASP A 229 -7.44 9.70 6.91
CA ASP A 229 -7.98 10.66 5.95
C ASP A 229 -7.47 10.43 4.52
N TYR A 230 -8.14 11.08 3.55
CA TYR A 230 -7.65 11.14 2.18
C TYR A 230 -6.30 11.84 2.09
N GLN A 231 -5.43 11.35 1.20
CA GLN A 231 -4.07 11.88 1.10
C GLN A 231 -4.05 13.28 0.49
N GLN A 232 -3.39 14.22 1.17
CA GLN A 232 -3.22 15.58 0.66
C GLN A 232 -2.14 15.67 -0.44
N ASN A 233 -1.20 14.72 -0.46
CA ASN A 233 -0.12 14.60 -1.43
C ASN A 233 -0.09 13.16 -1.98
N TYR A 234 -0.05 13.03 -3.31
CA TYR A 234 0.30 11.79 -4.00
C TYR A 234 1.63 11.98 -4.75
N PHE A 235 2.51 10.98 -4.65
CA PHE A 235 3.76 10.98 -5.41
C PHE A 235 3.61 10.15 -6.68
N VAL A 236 4.06 10.72 -7.78
CA VAL A 236 3.91 10.18 -9.14
C VAL A 236 5.26 9.67 -9.62
N ILE A 237 5.42 8.36 -9.71
CA ILE A 237 6.60 7.75 -10.33
C ILE A 237 6.50 7.82 -11.84
N ASP A 238 7.63 7.87 -12.54
CA ASP A 238 7.63 7.84 -14.00
C ASP A 238 7.47 6.41 -14.54
N SER A 239 8.02 5.41 -13.85
CA SER A 239 7.89 3.99 -14.17
C SER A 239 8.25 3.10 -12.96
N PHE A 240 7.83 1.83 -12.99
CA PHE A 240 8.27 0.86 -12.00
C PHE A 240 9.78 0.58 -12.09
N ASP A 241 10.36 0.62 -13.29
CA ASP A 241 11.80 0.47 -13.51
C ASP A 241 12.59 1.57 -12.79
N ASP A 242 12.14 2.82 -12.90
CA ASP A 242 12.79 3.93 -12.21
C ASP A 242 12.67 3.82 -10.68
N LEU A 243 11.48 3.43 -10.18
CA LEU A 243 11.27 3.19 -8.75
C LEU A 243 12.18 2.08 -8.21
N LEU A 244 12.28 0.96 -8.92
CA LEU A 244 13.19 -0.15 -8.57
C LEU A 244 14.64 0.33 -8.62
N ARG A 245 15.05 0.99 -9.70
CA ARG A 245 16.41 1.49 -9.91
C ARG A 245 16.84 2.42 -8.77
N GLN A 246 16.02 3.42 -8.43
CA GLN A 246 16.28 4.32 -7.32
C GLN A 246 16.40 3.58 -5.98
N THR A 247 15.71 2.45 -5.81
CA THR A 247 15.76 1.64 -4.59
C THR A 247 17.00 0.73 -4.53
N ILE A 248 17.42 0.14 -5.63
CA ILE A 248 18.58 -0.77 -5.63
C ILE A 248 19.92 -0.03 -5.74
N GLU A 249 19.97 1.08 -6.48
CA GLU A 249 21.22 1.81 -6.75
C GLU A 249 21.55 2.83 -5.65
N THR A 250 20.58 3.22 -4.82
CA THR A 250 20.81 4.16 -3.73
C THR A 250 21.48 3.48 -2.55
N ASP A 251 22.64 4.01 -2.14
CA ASP A 251 23.18 3.71 -0.81
C ASP A 251 22.36 4.48 0.24
N PHE A 252 21.48 3.76 0.93
CA PHE A 252 20.59 4.33 1.93
C PHE A 252 21.32 4.81 3.19
N ALA A 253 22.51 4.28 3.53
CA ALA A 253 23.21 4.67 4.75
C ALA A 253 23.64 6.16 4.78
N PRO A 254 24.31 6.72 3.76
CA PRO A 254 24.56 8.15 3.67
C PRO A 254 23.27 8.95 3.49
N LEU A 255 22.29 8.44 2.73
CA LEU A 255 21.00 9.10 2.54
C LEU A 255 20.29 9.35 3.87
N TYR A 256 20.20 8.33 4.73
CA TYR A 256 19.55 8.46 6.05
C TYR A 256 20.22 9.51 6.93
N ARG A 257 21.55 9.60 6.90
CA ARG A 257 22.28 10.64 7.63
C ARG A 257 21.96 12.03 7.08
N GLU A 258 21.96 12.18 5.77
CA GLU A 258 21.67 13.46 5.11
C GLU A 258 20.25 13.97 5.42
N ILE A 259 19.24 13.09 5.36
CA ILE A 259 17.85 13.49 5.60
C ILE A 259 17.51 13.65 7.07
N ALA A 260 18.27 13.03 7.98
CA ALA A 260 18.08 13.18 9.43
C ALA A 260 18.39 14.62 9.93
N GLU A 261 19.25 15.35 9.21
CA GLU A 261 19.63 16.73 9.53
C GLU A 261 18.66 17.77 8.94
N GLN A 262 17.64 17.33 8.20
CA GLN A 262 16.71 18.20 7.48
C GLN A 262 15.29 18.10 8.07
N PRO A 263 14.50 19.19 8.05
CA PRO A 263 13.15 19.17 8.58
C PRO A 263 12.25 18.21 7.79
N ASP A 264 11.24 17.67 8.45
CA ASP A 264 10.17 16.94 7.75
C ASP A 264 9.19 17.92 7.09
N TYR A 265 8.54 17.46 6.03
CA TYR A 265 7.41 18.14 5.38
C TYR A 265 6.10 17.62 5.94
N GLU A 266 5.15 18.52 6.17
CA GLU A 266 3.79 18.15 6.57
C GLU A 266 2.92 17.72 5.37
N PRO A 267 1.85 16.94 5.60
CA PRO A 267 0.87 16.62 4.56
C PRO A 267 0.30 17.89 3.93
N GLY A 268 0.24 17.96 2.60
CA GLY A 268 -0.29 19.12 1.86
C GLY A 268 0.78 20.14 1.45
N GLU A 269 2.01 20.04 1.96
CA GLU A 269 3.10 20.94 1.58
C GLU A 269 3.65 20.63 0.18
N ILE A 270 3.96 21.68 -0.57
CA ILE A 270 4.78 21.67 -1.79
C ILE A 270 6.14 22.27 -1.43
N ALA A 271 7.21 21.51 -1.63
CA ALA A 271 8.57 21.92 -1.31
C ALA A 271 9.26 22.64 -2.49
N PRO A 272 10.23 23.52 -2.22
CA PRO A 272 11.12 24.01 -3.26
C PRO A 272 11.83 22.85 -3.98
N GLY A 273 11.73 22.82 -5.32
CA GLY A 273 12.30 21.76 -6.15
C GLY A 273 11.32 20.63 -6.50
N ASP A 274 10.11 20.61 -5.92
CA ASP A 274 9.07 19.65 -6.31
C ASP A 274 8.69 19.85 -7.78
N VAL A 275 8.66 18.76 -8.55
CA VAL A 275 8.04 18.72 -9.87
C VAL A 275 6.54 18.60 -9.67
N VAL A 276 5.83 19.73 -9.61
CA VAL A 276 4.39 19.76 -9.34
C VAL A 276 3.61 19.48 -10.63
N LEU A 277 2.90 18.34 -10.66
CA LEU A 277 2.03 17.93 -11.76
C LEU A 277 0.62 18.49 -11.59
N THR A 278 0.14 18.51 -10.35
CA THR A 278 -1.09 19.20 -9.99
C THR A 278 -0.86 19.98 -8.70
N PRO A 279 -0.94 21.33 -8.72
CA PRO A 279 -1.00 22.12 -7.50
C PRO A 279 -2.41 21.99 -6.92
N GLY A 280 -2.55 21.10 -5.95
CA GLY A 280 -3.83 20.80 -5.32
C GLY A 280 -4.40 21.99 -4.58
N THR A 281 -5.72 22.19 -4.67
CA THR A 281 -6.37 23.29 -3.97
C THR A 281 -6.32 23.11 -2.46
N GLN A 282 -6.19 21.89 -1.93
CA GLN A 282 -6.34 21.53 -0.50
C GLN A 282 -7.72 21.89 0.08
N ALA A 283 -8.76 22.01 -0.78
CA ALA A 283 -10.10 22.42 -0.36
C ALA A 283 -10.73 21.43 0.62
N TYR A 284 -10.64 20.12 0.34
CA TYR A 284 -11.14 19.06 1.22
C TYR A 284 -10.58 19.17 2.65
N ALA A 285 -9.25 19.23 2.78
CA ALA A 285 -8.59 19.29 4.09
C ALA A 285 -8.95 20.56 4.86
N ARG A 286 -9.01 21.72 4.18
CA ARG A 286 -9.43 22.99 4.80
C ARG A 286 -10.88 22.98 5.25
N GLN A 287 -11.79 22.40 4.47
CA GLN A 287 -13.20 22.28 4.84
C GLN A 287 -13.36 21.40 6.09
N LYS A 288 -12.67 20.27 6.14
CA LYS A 288 -12.71 19.36 7.29
C LYS A 288 -12.11 20.00 8.56
N ALA A 289 -11.00 20.73 8.45
CA ALA A 289 -10.44 21.48 9.57
C ALA A 289 -11.38 22.60 10.07
N GLY A 290 -12.08 23.28 9.15
CA GLY A 290 -13.08 24.30 9.48
C GLY A 290 -14.31 23.74 10.21
N GLN A 291 -14.73 22.51 9.90
CA GLN A 291 -15.83 21.82 10.59
C GLN A 291 -15.47 21.36 12.01
N LEU A 292 -14.17 21.20 12.32
CA LEU A 292 -13.67 20.78 13.63
C LEU A 292 -13.37 21.95 14.59
N SER A 293 -13.52 23.20 14.12
CA SER A 293 -13.41 24.38 14.98
C SER A 293 -14.72 24.58 15.75
N PRO A 294 -14.73 24.66 17.10
CA PRO A 294 -15.95 24.89 17.85
C PRO A 294 -16.59 26.21 17.41
N ALA A 295 -17.91 26.21 17.25
CA ALA A 295 -18.68 27.45 17.27
C ALA A 295 -18.28 28.22 18.54
N GLN A 296 -17.79 29.45 18.36
CA GLN A 296 -17.46 30.38 19.44
C GLN A 296 -18.72 30.76 20.22
#